data_AF-A0A1R2CZH9-F1
#
_entry.id   AF-A0A1R2CZH9-F1
#
_cell.length_a   1.000
_cell.length_b   1.000
_cell.length_c   1.000
_cell.angle_alpha   90.00
_cell.angle_beta   90.00
_cell.angle_gamma   90.00
#
_symmetry.space_group_name_H-M   'P 1'
#
loop_
_entity.id
_entity.type
_entity.pdbx_description
1 polymer ?
#
loop_
_entity_poly.entity_id
_entity_poly.type
_entity_poly.pdbx_seq_one_letter_code
_entity_poly.pdbx_strand_id
1 'polypeptide(L)'
;MLSCDEISQCFSKKETTTKDHTYYLKQKIQIQEKRIQLLEEENKRLVLIKNPENWEKELIKRNDDMRKLENKLRYYKNLASERNESDRLQSTATEKDNKIANLEAELNEYKRKVVEYEKRIDELNKENTKIIQFKGNHENCLRKEECEILLNQIQDLEKALEIQALENKNLKEENYKIKTDAGPGSLLYFSQDINKIRREMNKLARILEDFIAGKEITLKVLLGMDSEWKGEPIKQVFNDVQYIKGDLSKILTIISDIHAEHCGNIVCKNQ
;
A
#
# COMPACT_ATOMS: atom_id res chain seq x y z
N MET A 1 50.69 -42.97 71.19
CA MET A 1 51.31 -41.92 70.36
C MET A 1 50.53 -40.65 70.60
N LEU A 2 51.18 -39.59 71.10
CA LEU A 2 50.56 -38.26 71.21
C LEU A 2 50.30 -37.72 69.80
N SER A 3 49.21 -36.95 69.61
CA SER A 3 48.88 -36.36 68.31
C SER A 3 49.91 -35.27 67.97
N CYS A 4 50.30 -35.14 66.69
CA CYS A 4 51.17 -34.04 66.22
C CYS A 4 50.58 -32.64 66.56
N ASP A 5 49.27 -32.55 66.79
CA ASP A 5 48.59 -31.32 67.17
C ASP A 5 48.93 -30.89 68.61
N GLU A 6 49.17 -31.85 69.52
CA GLU A 6 49.52 -31.58 70.93
C GLU A 6 50.95 -31.03 71.07
N ILE A 7 51.85 -31.43 70.17
CA ILE A 7 53.24 -30.95 70.14
C ILE A 7 53.32 -29.54 69.50
N SER A 8 52.48 -29.27 68.50
CA SER A 8 52.50 -27.99 67.78
C SER A 8 51.95 -26.81 68.59
N GLN A 9 51.04 -27.06 69.55
CA GLN A 9 50.57 -26.00 70.46
C GLN A 9 51.65 -25.49 71.43
N CYS A 10 52.74 -26.24 71.63
CA CYS A 10 53.79 -25.88 72.59
C CYS A 10 54.73 -24.76 72.10
N PHE A 11 54.78 -24.44 70.80
CA PHE A 11 55.78 -23.52 70.24
C PHE A 11 55.24 -22.15 69.78
N SER A 12 53.92 -21.93 69.85
CA SER A 12 53.28 -20.84 69.09
C SER A 12 52.82 -19.62 69.90
N LYS A 13 53.11 -19.51 71.20
CA LYS A 13 52.77 -18.30 71.98
C LYS A 13 53.96 -17.73 72.74
N LYS A 14 54.63 -16.77 72.11
CA LYS A 14 55.45 -15.75 72.78
C LYS A 14 54.51 -14.59 73.17
N GLU A 15 53.94 -14.64 74.36
CA GLU A 15 53.55 -13.45 75.14
C GLU A 15 53.12 -13.88 76.53
N THR A 16 53.79 -13.31 77.53
CA THR A 16 53.86 -13.81 78.91
C THR A 16 52.81 -13.17 79.81
N THR A 17 51.87 -13.98 80.31
CA THR A 17 51.25 -13.78 81.63
C THR A 17 51.70 -14.91 82.57
N THR A 18 51.93 -14.61 83.85
CA THR A 18 52.42 -15.57 84.86
C THR A 18 51.52 -16.79 85.05
N LYS A 19 50.22 -16.69 84.72
CA LYS A 19 49.27 -17.80 84.77
C LYS A 19 49.47 -18.80 83.63
N ASP A 20 49.73 -18.35 82.40
CA ASP A 20 49.99 -19.22 81.24
C ASP A 20 51.34 -19.95 81.36
N HIS A 21 52.35 -19.29 81.94
CA HIS A 21 53.65 -19.91 82.17
C HIS A 21 53.57 -21.05 83.19
N THR A 22 52.75 -20.89 84.22
CA THR A 22 52.51 -21.93 85.24
C THR A 22 51.76 -23.13 84.65
N TYR A 23 50.80 -22.89 83.74
CA TYR A 23 50.08 -23.95 83.04
C TYR A 23 51.00 -24.76 82.10
N TYR A 24 51.82 -24.08 81.31
CA TYR A 24 52.83 -24.72 80.45
C TYR A 24 53.84 -25.55 81.26
N LEU A 25 54.34 -25.02 82.38
CA LEU A 25 55.27 -25.74 83.25
C LEU A 25 54.62 -27.01 83.85
N LYS A 26 53.35 -26.93 84.28
CA LYS A 26 52.61 -28.11 84.77
C LYS A 26 52.43 -29.18 83.68
N GLN A 27 52.06 -28.78 82.46
CA GLN A 27 51.98 -29.73 81.35
C GLN A 27 53.35 -30.36 81.04
N LYS A 28 54.42 -29.57 81.05
CA LYS A 28 55.79 -30.05 80.82
C LYS A 28 56.25 -31.04 81.90
N ILE A 29 55.94 -30.77 83.18
CA ILE A 29 56.20 -31.69 84.29
C ILE A 29 55.41 -32.99 84.09
N GLN A 30 54.12 -32.92 83.76
CA GLN A 30 53.31 -34.12 83.51
C GLN A 30 53.84 -34.95 82.33
N ILE A 31 54.31 -34.31 81.27
CA ILE A 31 54.94 -34.98 80.13
C ILE A 31 56.26 -35.65 80.56
N GLN A 32 57.06 -34.98 81.39
CA GLN A 32 58.32 -35.53 81.91
C GLN A 32 58.07 -36.69 82.88
N GLU A 33 57.09 -36.60 83.78
CA GLU A 33 56.69 -37.69 84.68
C GLU A 33 56.23 -38.92 83.90
N LYS A 34 55.38 -38.73 82.88
CA LYS A 34 54.98 -39.83 81.97
C LYS A 34 56.19 -40.44 81.26
N ARG A 35 57.15 -39.62 80.83
CA ARG A 35 58.38 -40.11 80.19
C ARG A 35 59.25 -40.91 81.16
N ILE A 36 59.39 -40.45 82.41
CA ILE A 36 60.13 -41.17 83.45
C ILE A 36 59.46 -42.52 83.74
N GLN A 37 58.14 -42.57 83.89
CA GLN A 37 57.39 -43.82 84.07
C GLN A 37 57.63 -44.80 82.93
N LEU A 38 57.56 -44.34 81.67
CA LEU A 38 57.85 -45.19 80.50
C LEU A 38 59.30 -45.70 80.50
N LEU A 39 60.26 -44.87 80.92
CA LEU A 39 61.67 -45.28 81.02
C LEU A 39 61.90 -46.28 82.16
N GLU A 40 61.20 -46.13 83.29
CA GLU A 40 61.25 -47.09 84.40
C GLU A 40 60.63 -48.44 84.02
N GLU A 41 59.51 -48.43 83.31
CA GLU A 41 58.91 -49.65 82.74
C GLU A 41 59.85 -50.32 81.74
N GLU A 42 60.50 -49.54 80.86
CA GLU A 42 61.46 -50.09 79.90
C GLU A 42 62.71 -50.63 80.60
N ASN A 43 63.23 -49.96 81.63
CA ASN A 43 64.34 -50.47 82.43
C ASN A 43 63.97 -51.78 83.15
N LYS A 44 62.76 -51.89 83.72
CA LYS A 44 62.26 -53.15 84.31
C LYS A 44 62.20 -54.27 83.29
N ARG A 45 61.78 -53.97 82.06
CA ARG A 45 61.78 -54.94 80.94
C ARG A 45 63.19 -55.35 80.53
N LEU A 46 64.12 -54.40 80.39
CA LEU A 46 65.51 -54.69 80.04
C LEU A 46 66.21 -55.56 81.08
N VAL A 47 65.88 -55.42 82.36
CA VAL A 47 66.37 -56.30 83.43
C VAL A 47 65.84 -57.73 83.27
N LEU A 48 64.58 -57.92 82.87
CA LEU A 48 63.98 -59.24 82.62
C LEU A 48 64.57 -59.94 81.38
N ILE A 49 65.07 -59.19 80.40
CA ILE A 49 65.64 -59.67 79.12
C ILE A 49 67.09 -60.19 79.27
N LYS A 50 67.77 -59.97 80.40
CA LYS A 50 69.13 -60.50 80.65
C LYS A 50 69.21 -62.05 80.70
N ASN A 51 68.08 -62.75 80.82
CA ASN A 51 68.02 -64.22 80.78
C ASN A 51 67.74 -64.74 79.35
N PRO A 52 68.49 -65.75 78.84
CA PRO A 52 68.34 -66.29 77.50
C PRO A 52 66.91 -66.77 77.15
N GLU A 53 66.21 -67.47 78.02
CA GLU A 53 64.85 -67.96 77.71
C GLU A 53 63.79 -66.83 77.67
N ASN A 54 64.10 -65.67 78.29
CA ASN A 54 63.18 -64.54 78.32
C ASN A 54 63.28 -63.68 77.05
N TRP A 55 64.43 -63.63 76.35
CA TRP A 55 64.52 -62.89 75.08
C TRP A 55 63.69 -63.56 73.99
N GLU A 56 63.66 -64.90 73.95
CA GLU A 56 62.89 -65.63 72.95
C GLU A 56 61.39 -65.40 73.13
N LYS A 57 60.91 -65.46 74.39
CA LYS A 57 59.51 -65.14 74.73
C LYS A 57 59.13 -63.70 74.42
N GLU A 58 60.00 -62.73 74.73
CA GLU A 58 59.76 -61.32 74.43
C GLU A 58 59.82 -61.04 72.92
N LEU A 59 60.70 -61.71 72.16
CA LEU A 59 60.78 -61.60 70.71
C LEU A 59 59.51 -62.14 70.04
N ILE A 60 59.02 -63.31 70.47
CA ILE A 60 57.76 -63.89 69.99
C ILE A 60 56.60 -62.92 70.28
N LYS A 61 56.52 -62.41 71.51
CA LYS A 61 55.47 -61.45 71.91
C LYS A 61 55.53 -60.17 71.08
N ARG A 62 56.72 -59.61 70.84
CA ARG A 62 56.92 -58.42 69.98
C ARG A 62 56.54 -58.69 68.54
N ASN A 63 56.90 -59.85 67.99
CA ASN A 63 56.49 -60.24 66.64
C ASN A 63 54.96 -60.38 66.52
N ASP A 64 54.30 -60.96 67.52
CA ASP A 64 52.84 -61.06 67.54
C ASP A 64 52.17 -59.68 67.66
N ASP A 65 52.72 -58.79 68.49
CA ASP A 65 52.22 -57.41 68.61
C ASP A 65 52.47 -56.61 67.34
N MET A 66 53.61 -56.79 66.66
CA MET A 66 53.87 -56.21 65.33
C MET A 66 52.86 -56.72 64.31
N ARG A 67 52.61 -58.03 64.23
CA ARG A 67 51.58 -58.60 63.32
C ARG A 67 50.19 -58.03 63.60
N LYS A 68 49.81 -57.85 64.87
CA LYS A 68 48.53 -57.22 65.26
C LYS A 68 48.47 -55.76 64.80
N LEU A 69 49.57 -55.00 64.93
CA LEU A 69 49.64 -53.62 64.47
C LEU A 69 49.60 -53.51 62.94
N GLU A 70 50.29 -54.39 62.22
CA GLU A 70 50.23 -54.47 60.76
C GLU A 70 48.80 -54.78 60.27
N ASN A 71 48.11 -55.73 60.92
CA ASN A 71 46.72 -56.05 60.61
C ASN A 71 45.78 -54.86 60.87
N LYS A 72 45.95 -54.15 61.99
CA LYS A 72 45.19 -52.92 62.27
C LYS A 72 45.47 -51.84 61.24
N LEU A 73 46.73 -51.65 60.84
CA LEU A 73 47.11 -50.67 59.83
C LEU A 73 46.52 -51.01 58.45
N ARG A 74 46.51 -52.29 58.08
CA ARG A 74 45.83 -52.77 56.87
C ARG A 74 44.32 -52.50 56.91
N TYR A 75 43.68 -52.79 58.04
CA TYR A 75 42.26 -52.50 58.25
C TYR A 75 41.94 -51.01 58.08
N TYR A 76 42.69 -50.12 58.74
CA TYR A 76 42.48 -48.68 58.60
C TYR A 76 42.76 -48.15 57.19
N LYS A 77 43.75 -48.71 56.48
CA LYS A 77 43.99 -48.37 55.07
C LYS A 77 42.80 -48.74 54.18
N ASN A 78 42.25 -49.94 54.37
CA ASN A 78 41.06 -50.37 53.63
C ASN A 78 39.86 -49.46 53.95
N LEU A 79 39.62 -49.17 55.23
CA LEU A 79 38.55 -48.27 55.66
C LEU A 79 38.68 -46.86 55.05
N ALA A 80 39.91 -46.33 54.98
CA ALA A 80 40.17 -45.04 54.35
C ALA A 80 39.92 -45.08 52.83
N SER A 81 40.27 -46.19 52.15
CA SER A 81 39.98 -46.35 50.73
C SER A 81 38.49 -46.47 50.44
N GLU A 82 37.75 -47.20 51.27
CA GLU A 82 36.28 -47.32 51.18
C GLU A 82 35.60 -45.97 51.39
N ARG A 83 36.09 -45.18 52.35
CA ARG A 83 35.59 -43.83 52.59
C ARG A 83 35.83 -42.91 51.39
N ASN A 84 37.05 -42.92 50.83
CA ASN A 84 37.36 -42.11 49.66
C ASN A 84 36.50 -42.49 48.44
N GLU A 85 36.24 -43.80 48.24
CA GLU A 85 35.35 -44.25 47.18
C GLU A 85 33.89 -43.84 47.45
N SER A 86 33.43 -43.96 48.70
CA SER A 86 32.11 -43.48 49.12
C SER A 86 31.94 -41.99 48.85
N ASP A 87 32.93 -41.16 49.20
CA ASP A 87 32.90 -39.71 48.97
C ASP A 87 32.87 -39.39 47.46
N ARG A 88 33.63 -40.14 46.65
CA ARG A 88 33.63 -40.00 45.18
C ARG A 88 32.27 -40.37 44.57
N LEU A 89 31.68 -41.47 45.02
CA LEU A 89 30.36 -41.92 44.56
C LEU A 89 29.28 -40.91 44.98
N GLN A 90 29.36 -40.37 46.19
CA GLN A 90 28.45 -39.33 46.67
C GLN A 90 28.56 -38.06 45.82
N SER A 91 29.78 -37.61 45.50
CA SER A 91 29.98 -36.45 44.60
C SER A 91 29.34 -36.71 43.24
N THR A 92 29.56 -37.91 42.67
CA THR A 92 28.98 -38.29 41.38
C THR A 92 27.46 -38.32 41.44
N ALA A 93 26.87 -38.86 42.52
CA ALA A 93 25.41 -38.87 42.72
C ALA A 93 24.86 -37.44 42.74
N THR A 94 25.48 -36.52 43.49
CA THR A 94 25.04 -35.12 43.54
C THR A 94 25.15 -34.42 42.19
N GLU A 95 26.19 -34.68 41.40
CA GLU A 95 26.30 -34.15 40.04
C GLU A 95 25.20 -34.68 39.11
N LYS A 96 24.83 -35.96 39.24
CA LYS A 96 23.73 -36.55 38.47
C LYS A 96 22.39 -35.98 38.89
N ASP A 97 22.15 -35.81 40.20
CA ASP A 97 20.91 -35.21 40.72
C ASP A 97 20.74 -33.77 40.21
N ASN A 98 21.82 -32.97 40.24
CA ASN A 98 21.81 -31.62 39.67
C ASN A 98 21.50 -31.63 38.16
N LYS A 99 22.07 -32.61 37.43
CA LYS A 99 21.79 -32.76 36.00
C LYS A 99 20.35 -33.16 35.74
N ILE A 100 19.78 -34.05 36.55
CA ILE A 100 18.36 -34.45 36.47
C ILE A 100 17.47 -33.22 36.70
N ALA A 101 17.72 -32.45 37.77
CA ALA A 101 16.95 -31.25 38.08
C ALA A 101 16.98 -30.21 36.94
N ASN A 102 18.15 -30.01 36.31
CA ASN A 102 18.28 -29.12 35.16
C ASN A 102 17.49 -29.62 33.95
N LEU A 103 17.59 -30.92 33.64
CA LEU A 103 16.83 -31.52 32.54
C LEU A 103 15.31 -31.49 32.79
N GLU A 104 14.87 -31.66 34.03
CA GLU A 104 13.46 -31.51 34.41
C GLU A 104 12.97 -30.07 34.23
N ALA A 105 13.79 -29.09 34.57
CA ALA A 105 13.48 -27.67 34.34
C ALA A 105 13.36 -27.35 32.84
N GLU A 106 14.31 -27.81 32.02
CA GLU A 106 14.27 -27.66 30.56
C GLU A 106 13.02 -28.32 29.97
N LEU A 107 12.71 -29.55 30.39
CA LEU A 107 11.53 -30.29 29.92
C LEU A 107 10.23 -29.55 30.27
N ASN A 108 10.15 -28.94 31.46
CA ASN A 108 9.01 -28.12 31.86
C ASN A 108 8.91 -26.80 31.08
N GLU A 109 10.03 -26.23 30.64
CA GLU A 109 10.04 -25.08 29.74
C GLU A 109 9.54 -25.46 28.35
N TYR A 110 10.03 -26.56 27.78
CA TYR A 110 9.56 -27.05 26.48
C TYR A 110 8.08 -27.41 26.48
N LYS A 111 7.58 -28.06 27.54
CA LYS A 111 6.13 -28.32 27.69
C LYS A 111 5.31 -27.02 27.67
N ARG A 112 5.78 -25.96 28.31
CA ARG A 112 5.12 -24.65 28.28
C ARG A 112 5.11 -24.05 26.88
N LYS A 113 6.24 -24.11 26.16
CA LYS A 113 6.33 -23.64 24.77
C LYS A 113 5.40 -24.42 23.84
N VAL A 114 5.27 -25.74 24.01
CA VAL A 114 4.33 -26.56 23.23
C VAL A 114 2.89 -26.07 23.41
N VAL A 115 2.45 -25.88 24.67
CA VAL A 115 1.10 -25.36 24.96
C VAL A 115 0.88 -23.96 24.35
N GLU A 116 1.90 -23.10 24.37
CA GLU A 116 1.83 -21.78 23.75
C GLU A 116 1.70 -21.87 22.22
N TYR A 117 2.48 -22.74 21.58
CA TYR A 117 2.39 -22.97 20.14
C TYR A 117 1.06 -23.60 19.72
N GLU A 118 0.51 -24.54 20.50
CA GLU A 118 -0.82 -25.10 20.26
C GLU A 118 -1.91 -24.02 20.29
N LYS A 119 -1.88 -23.14 21.30
CA LYS A 119 -2.78 -21.99 21.36
C LYS A 119 -2.63 -21.08 20.14
N ARG A 120 -1.39 -20.82 19.71
CA ARG A 120 -1.11 -19.99 18.54
C ARG A 120 -1.63 -20.62 17.25
N ILE A 121 -1.49 -21.93 17.10
CA ILE A 121 -2.03 -22.70 15.97
C ILE A 121 -3.56 -22.59 15.95
N ASP A 122 -4.22 -22.73 17.10
CA ASP A 122 -5.68 -22.58 17.20
C ASP A 122 -6.16 -21.17 16.84
N GLU A 123 -5.45 -20.13 17.27
CA GLU A 123 -5.71 -18.74 16.86
C GLU A 123 -5.60 -18.55 15.35
N LEU A 124 -4.51 -19.04 14.75
CA LEU A 124 -4.29 -18.97 13.31
C LEU A 124 -5.34 -19.77 12.54
N ASN A 125 -5.76 -20.94 13.03
CA ASN A 125 -6.83 -21.72 12.43
C ASN A 125 -8.18 -20.98 12.46
N LYS A 126 -8.48 -20.27 13.56
CA LYS A 126 -9.67 -19.41 13.66
C LYS A 126 -9.59 -18.22 12.70
N GLU A 127 -8.43 -17.61 12.55
CA GLU A 127 -8.23 -16.52 11.58
C GLU A 127 -8.37 -17.03 10.14
N ASN A 128 -7.78 -18.17 9.83
CA ASN A 128 -7.83 -18.77 8.51
C ASN A 128 -9.27 -19.20 8.14
N THR A 129 -10.02 -19.76 9.09
CA THR A 129 -11.45 -20.05 8.89
C THR A 129 -12.27 -18.79 8.67
N LYS A 130 -11.99 -17.68 9.38
CA LYS A 130 -12.63 -16.38 9.10
C LYS A 130 -12.31 -15.88 7.70
N ILE A 131 -11.06 -16.00 7.24
CA ILE A 131 -10.66 -15.61 5.88
C ILE A 131 -11.37 -16.48 4.84
N ILE A 132 -11.46 -17.80 5.07
CA ILE A 132 -12.16 -18.72 4.18
C ILE A 132 -13.66 -18.42 4.18
N GLN A 133 -14.28 -18.12 5.32
CA GLN A 133 -15.68 -17.68 5.38
C GLN A 133 -15.90 -16.35 4.67
N PHE A 134 -14.96 -15.41 4.78
CA PHE A 134 -15.01 -14.14 4.06
C PHE A 134 -14.85 -14.34 2.54
N LYS A 135 -14.02 -15.30 2.11
CA LYS A 135 -13.96 -15.73 0.70
C LYS A 135 -15.19 -16.53 0.28
N GLY A 136 -15.80 -17.33 1.15
CA GLY A 136 -17.04 -18.06 0.87
C GLY A 136 -18.23 -17.12 0.69
N ASN A 137 -18.25 -16.01 1.45
CA ASN A 137 -19.19 -14.89 1.30
C ASN A 137 -18.78 -13.95 0.13
N HIS A 138 -18.51 -14.53 -1.04
CA HIS A 138 -18.44 -13.79 -2.31
C HIS A 138 -19.83 -13.25 -2.74
N GLU A 139 -20.56 -12.57 -1.84
CA GLU A 139 -21.70 -11.72 -2.24
C GLU A 139 -21.23 -10.44 -2.93
N ASN A 140 -19.94 -10.07 -2.80
CA ASN A 140 -19.37 -8.84 -3.34
C ASN A 140 -18.27 -9.02 -4.40
N CYS A 141 -18.07 -10.23 -4.92
CA CYS A 141 -17.21 -10.42 -6.09
C CYS A 141 -18.11 -10.73 -7.27
N LEU A 142 -18.17 -9.81 -8.23
CA LEU A 142 -18.80 -10.05 -9.53
C LEU A 142 -18.29 -11.39 -10.05
N ARG A 143 -19.20 -12.27 -10.45
CA ARG A 143 -18.83 -13.55 -11.04
C ARG A 143 -17.94 -13.25 -12.24
N LYS A 144 -16.97 -14.11 -12.52
CA LYS A 144 -16.05 -13.95 -13.67
C LYS A 144 -16.82 -13.67 -14.97
N GLU A 145 -17.98 -14.29 -15.12
CA GLU A 145 -18.94 -14.10 -16.21
C GLU A 145 -19.51 -12.67 -16.27
N GLU A 146 -19.85 -12.06 -15.13
CA GLU A 146 -20.36 -10.68 -15.06
C GLU A 146 -19.25 -9.67 -15.41
N CYS A 147 -18.02 -9.91 -14.94
CA CYS A 147 -16.86 -9.11 -15.33
C CYS A 147 -16.60 -9.20 -16.84
N GLU A 148 -16.76 -10.37 -17.45
CA GLU A 148 -16.57 -10.59 -18.89
C GLU A 148 -17.66 -9.90 -19.72
N ILE A 149 -18.92 -9.94 -19.26
CA ILE A 149 -20.03 -9.20 -19.86
C ILE A 149 -19.77 -7.69 -19.79
N LEU A 150 -19.36 -7.17 -18.63
CA LEU A 150 -19.04 -5.74 -18.46
C LEU A 150 -17.85 -5.31 -19.33
N LEU A 151 -16.84 -6.16 -19.47
CA LEU A 151 -15.69 -5.89 -20.34
C LEU A 151 -16.12 -5.78 -21.81
N ASN A 152 -16.99 -6.69 -22.28
CA ASN A 152 -17.53 -6.64 -23.63
C ASN A 152 -18.38 -5.38 -23.86
N GLN A 153 -19.21 -4.99 -22.89
CA GLN A 153 -20.01 -3.77 -22.97
C GLN A 153 -19.14 -2.51 -23.06
N ILE A 154 -18.04 -2.46 -22.30
CA ILE A 154 -17.09 -1.35 -22.37
C ILE A 154 -16.46 -1.27 -23.77
N GLN A 155 -16.01 -2.39 -24.32
CA GLN A 155 -15.41 -2.44 -25.66
C GLN A 155 -16.40 -2.02 -26.76
N ASP A 156 -17.68 -2.40 -26.65
CA ASP A 156 -18.70 -2.00 -27.60
C ASP A 156 -19.00 -0.49 -27.52
N LEU A 157 -19.00 0.08 -26.31
CA LEU A 157 -19.14 1.53 -26.10
C LEU A 157 -17.95 2.31 -26.65
N GLU A 158 -16.72 1.80 -26.48
CA GLU A 158 -15.52 2.41 -27.05
C GLU A 158 -15.58 2.45 -28.58
N LYS A 159 -15.98 1.33 -29.22
CA LYS A 159 -16.18 1.28 -30.68
C LYS A 159 -17.27 2.24 -31.15
N ALA A 160 -18.40 2.31 -30.42
CA ALA A 160 -19.47 3.24 -30.75
C ALA A 160 -19.01 4.71 -30.66
N LEU A 161 -18.20 5.03 -29.65
CA LEU A 161 -17.61 6.36 -29.49
C LEU A 161 -16.69 6.71 -30.66
N GLU A 162 -15.86 5.78 -31.13
CA GLU A 162 -14.98 5.99 -32.29
C GLU A 162 -15.77 6.25 -33.57
N ILE A 163 -16.82 5.47 -33.83
CA ILE A 163 -17.71 5.66 -34.98
C ILE A 163 -18.36 7.05 -34.93
N GLN A 164 -18.89 7.43 -33.77
CA GLN A 164 -19.55 8.73 -33.59
C GLN A 164 -18.56 9.90 -33.68
N ALA A 165 -17.30 9.72 -33.26
CA ALA A 165 -16.25 10.71 -33.43
C ALA A 165 -15.90 10.91 -34.92
N LEU A 166 -15.87 9.84 -35.70
CA LEU A 166 -15.64 9.88 -37.14
C LEU A 166 -16.80 10.59 -37.87
N GLU A 167 -18.05 10.26 -37.55
CA GLU A 167 -19.22 10.95 -38.12
C GLU A 167 -19.21 12.45 -37.79
N ASN A 168 -18.89 12.81 -36.54
CA ASN A 168 -18.75 14.22 -36.17
C ASN A 168 -17.66 14.95 -36.95
N LYS A 169 -16.54 14.27 -37.25
CA LYS A 169 -15.48 14.83 -38.07
C LYS A 169 -15.99 15.06 -39.50
N ASN A 170 -16.65 14.08 -40.09
CA ASN A 170 -17.22 14.16 -41.44
C ASN A 170 -18.26 15.30 -41.54
N LEU A 171 -19.17 15.40 -40.58
CA LEU A 171 -20.19 16.46 -40.52
C LEU A 171 -19.58 17.85 -40.34
N LYS A 172 -18.48 17.98 -39.61
CA LYS A 172 -17.74 19.24 -39.48
C LYS A 172 -17.09 19.64 -40.81
N GLU A 173 -16.49 18.69 -41.51
CA GLU A 173 -15.91 18.91 -42.83
C GLU A 173 -16.99 19.28 -43.87
N GLU A 174 -18.14 18.61 -43.85
CA GLU A 174 -19.28 18.93 -44.71
C GLU A 174 -19.85 20.31 -44.39
N ASN A 175 -20.05 20.65 -43.11
CA ASN A 175 -20.44 22.01 -42.72
C ASN A 175 -19.43 23.06 -43.16
N TYR A 176 -18.14 22.76 -43.11
CA TYR A 176 -17.10 23.67 -43.60
C TYR A 176 -17.24 23.88 -45.10
N LYS A 177 -17.42 22.80 -45.89
CA LYS A 177 -17.69 22.88 -47.34
C LYS A 177 -18.94 23.70 -47.65
N ILE A 178 -20.04 23.45 -46.95
CA ILE A 178 -21.28 24.23 -47.12
C ILE A 178 -21.03 25.70 -46.79
N LYS A 179 -20.29 26.02 -45.73
CA LYS A 179 -19.95 27.41 -45.38
C LYS A 179 -19.01 28.08 -46.39
N THR A 180 -18.10 27.34 -47.02
CA THR A 180 -17.22 27.89 -48.05
C THR A 180 -17.93 28.05 -49.39
N ASP A 181 -18.81 27.11 -49.75
CA ASP A 181 -19.55 27.11 -51.01
C ASP A 181 -20.73 28.08 -50.95
N ALA A 182 -21.38 28.21 -49.80
CA ALA A 182 -22.31 29.30 -49.50
C ALA A 182 -21.52 30.56 -49.14
N GLY A 183 -20.88 31.16 -50.15
CA GLY A 183 -20.19 32.43 -49.98
C GLY A 183 -21.12 33.51 -49.39
N PRO A 184 -20.58 34.50 -48.64
CA PRO A 184 -21.33 35.64 -48.11
C PRO A 184 -21.88 36.47 -49.28
N GLY A 185 -23.05 36.07 -49.78
CA GLY A 185 -23.52 36.49 -51.11
C GLY A 185 -24.62 35.62 -51.70
N SER A 186 -24.66 34.31 -51.40
CA SER A 186 -25.69 33.43 -51.99
C SER A 186 -27.11 33.81 -51.54
N LEU A 187 -27.26 34.30 -50.31
CA LEU A 187 -28.51 34.85 -49.77
C LEU A 187 -28.79 36.30 -50.18
N LEU A 188 -27.82 37.01 -50.77
CA LEU A 188 -28.03 38.39 -51.25
C LEU A 188 -28.95 38.45 -52.47
N TYR A 189 -28.97 37.40 -53.31
CA TYR A 189 -29.93 37.29 -54.41
C TYR A 189 -31.37 37.16 -53.88
N PHE A 190 -31.58 36.29 -52.89
CA PHE A 190 -32.88 36.16 -52.24
C PHE A 190 -33.30 37.43 -51.50
N SER A 191 -32.36 38.15 -50.86
CA SER A 191 -32.69 39.38 -50.15
C SER A 191 -33.15 40.49 -51.11
N GLN A 192 -32.56 40.58 -52.31
CA GLN A 192 -32.99 41.54 -53.32
C GLN A 192 -34.39 41.22 -53.87
N ASP A 193 -34.66 39.95 -54.16
CA ASP A 193 -35.95 39.52 -54.69
C ASP A 193 -37.06 39.59 -53.65
N ILE A 194 -36.80 39.22 -52.38
CA ILE A 194 -37.74 39.43 -51.27
C ILE A 194 -38.08 40.93 -51.13
N ASN A 195 -37.09 41.82 -51.26
CA ASN A 195 -37.32 43.26 -51.19
C ASN A 195 -38.09 43.82 -52.40
N LYS A 196 -37.98 43.20 -53.59
CA LYS A 196 -38.83 43.54 -54.75
C LYS A 196 -40.26 43.05 -54.53
N ILE A 197 -40.45 41.79 -54.13
CA ILE A 197 -41.75 41.21 -53.83
C ILE A 197 -42.47 42.03 -52.76
N ARG A 198 -41.78 42.40 -51.68
CA ARG A 198 -42.33 43.25 -50.61
C ARG A 198 -42.80 44.61 -51.14
N ARG A 199 -42.03 45.23 -52.05
CA ARG A 199 -42.41 46.51 -52.66
C ARG A 199 -43.67 46.36 -53.51
N GLU A 200 -43.76 45.32 -54.32
CA GLU A 200 -44.95 45.06 -55.15
C GLU A 200 -46.17 44.70 -54.31
N MET A 201 -46.03 43.89 -53.25
CA MET A 201 -47.14 43.62 -52.31
C MET A 201 -47.64 44.89 -51.63
N ASN A 202 -46.75 45.80 -51.23
CA ASN A 202 -47.16 47.08 -50.64
C ASN A 202 -47.89 47.97 -51.65
N LYS A 203 -47.52 47.95 -52.92
CA LYS A 203 -48.28 48.65 -53.98
C LYS A 203 -49.67 48.05 -54.13
N LEU A 204 -49.76 46.72 -54.17
CA LEU A 204 -51.03 46.01 -54.32
C LEU A 204 -51.98 46.27 -53.13
N ALA A 205 -51.44 46.30 -51.91
CA ALA A 205 -52.19 46.61 -50.70
C ALA A 205 -52.82 48.01 -50.76
N ARG A 206 -52.06 49.02 -51.22
CA ARG A 206 -52.60 50.39 -51.39
C ARG A 206 -53.70 50.45 -52.44
N ILE A 207 -53.52 49.75 -53.57
CA ILE A 207 -54.54 49.66 -54.62
C ILE A 207 -55.84 49.03 -54.06
N LEU A 208 -55.72 47.97 -53.26
CA LEU A 208 -56.85 47.34 -52.58
C LEU A 208 -57.53 48.27 -51.57
N GLU A 209 -56.78 49.01 -50.76
CA GLU A 209 -57.31 49.99 -49.82
C GLU A 209 -58.09 51.11 -50.53
N ASP A 210 -57.55 51.64 -51.63
CA ASP A 210 -58.22 52.68 -52.43
C ASP A 210 -59.48 52.15 -53.13
N PHE A 211 -59.47 50.88 -53.58
CA PHE A 211 -60.64 50.21 -54.16
C PHE A 211 -61.76 50.03 -53.11
N ILE A 212 -61.42 49.55 -51.91
CA ILE A 212 -62.38 49.38 -50.81
C ILE A 212 -62.95 50.73 -50.38
N ALA A 213 -62.16 51.80 -50.42
CA ALA A 213 -62.61 53.16 -50.14
C ALA A 213 -63.48 53.78 -51.25
N GLY A 214 -63.74 53.07 -52.35
CA GLY A 214 -64.61 53.52 -53.45
C GLY A 214 -64.00 54.61 -54.33
N LYS A 215 -62.67 54.79 -54.32
CA LYS A 215 -61.98 55.78 -55.17
C LYS A 215 -61.77 55.20 -56.57
N GLU A 216 -62.02 55.98 -57.61
CA GLU A 216 -61.71 55.59 -58.99
C GLU A 216 -60.19 55.50 -59.18
N ILE A 217 -59.71 54.32 -59.58
CA ILE A 217 -58.29 54.03 -59.77
C ILE A 217 -57.87 54.49 -61.17
N THR A 218 -56.90 55.41 -61.24
CA THR A 218 -56.33 55.86 -62.52
C THR A 218 -55.24 54.92 -63.03
N LEU A 219 -55.05 54.89 -64.36
CA LEU A 219 -54.04 54.06 -65.02
C LEU A 219 -52.61 54.34 -64.51
N LYS A 220 -52.33 55.59 -64.09
CA LYS A 220 -51.03 55.98 -63.50
C LYS A 220 -50.77 55.35 -62.14
N VAL A 221 -51.81 55.22 -61.30
CA VAL A 221 -51.72 54.51 -60.01
C VAL A 221 -51.49 53.02 -60.23
N LEU A 222 -52.17 52.40 -61.21
CA LEU A 222 -51.94 51.01 -61.62
C LEU A 222 -50.52 50.76 -62.18
N LEU A 223 -49.97 51.72 -62.91
CA LEU A 223 -48.63 51.64 -63.50
C LEU A 223 -47.52 52.12 -62.55
N GLY A 224 -47.86 52.49 -61.31
CA GLY A 224 -46.89 52.90 -60.28
C GLY A 224 -46.18 54.21 -60.56
N MET A 225 -46.78 55.10 -61.36
CA MET A 225 -46.24 56.42 -61.66
C MET A 225 -46.89 57.46 -60.74
N ASP A 226 -46.09 57.94 -59.77
CA ASP A 226 -46.34 58.98 -58.77
C ASP A 226 -47.66 58.94 -57.96
N SER A 227 -47.50 58.65 -56.67
CA SER A 227 -48.56 58.45 -55.66
C SER A 227 -49.23 59.72 -55.12
N GLU A 228 -49.09 60.87 -55.78
CA GLU A 228 -49.64 62.15 -55.30
C GLU A 228 -50.58 62.84 -56.29
N TRP A 229 -51.22 62.08 -57.18
CA TRP A 229 -52.08 62.68 -58.20
C TRP A 229 -53.51 62.92 -57.67
N LYS A 230 -53.88 64.20 -57.48
CA LYS A 230 -55.24 64.67 -57.08
C LYS A 230 -56.01 65.27 -58.27
N GLY A 231 -56.01 64.63 -59.43
CA GLY A 231 -56.73 65.12 -60.62
C GLY A 231 -57.97 64.29 -60.96
N GLU A 232 -58.89 64.85 -61.74
CA GLU A 232 -60.08 64.14 -62.24
C GLU A 232 -59.70 63.18 -63.39
N PRO A 233 -60.07 61.88 -63.32
CA PRO A 233 -59.68 60.86 -64.30
C PRO A 233 -60.01 61.22 -65.75
N ILE A 234 -61.18 61.84 -65.98
CA ILE A 234 -61.65 62.22 -67.33
C ILE A 234 -60.75 63.30 -67.95
N LYS A 235 -60.27 64.26 -67.16
CA LYS A 235 -59.33 65.29 -67.63
C LYS A 235 -57.96 64.70 -67.97
N GLN A 236 -57.54 63.65 -67.25
CA GLN A 236 -56.29 62.97 -67.56
C GLN A 236 -56.39 62.15 -68.84
N VAL A 237 -57.45 61.36 -69.00
CA VAL A 237 -57.67 60.62 -70.25
C VAL A 237 -57.73 61.60 -71.43
N PHE A 238 -58.39 62.74 -71.28
CA PHE A 238 -58.39 63.79 -72.30
C PHE A 238 -56.98 64.31 -72.59
N ASN A 239 -56.19 64.63 -71.56
CA ASN A 239 -54.81 65.12 -71.73
C ASN A 239 -53.90 64.06 -72.36
N ASP A 240 -53.99 62.82 -71.91
CA ASP A 240 -53.22 61.68 -72.45
C ASP A 240 -53.61 61.44 -73.92
N VAL A 241 -54.89 61.53 -74.28
CA VAL A 241 -55.36 61.49 -75.68
C VAL A 241 -54.80 62.67 -76.49
N GLN A 242 -54.71 63.88 -75.92
CA GLN A 242 -54.10 65.03 -76.61
C GLN A 242 -52.59 64.86 -76.80
N TYR A 243 -51.87 64.33 -75.82
CA TYR A 243 -50.44 64.01 -75.94
C TYR A 243 -50.20 62.95 -77.00
N ILE A 244 -50.96 61.85 -76.98
CA ILE A 244 -50.89 60.79 -78.00
C ILE A 244 -51.23 61.34 -79.39
N LYS A 245 -52.24 62.22 -79.50
CA LYS A 245 -52.58 62.88 -80.76
C LYS A 245 -51.44 63.79 -81.25
N GLY A 246 -50.78 64.51 -80.35
CA GLY A 246 -49.62 65.34 -80.65
C GLY A 246 -48.43 64.51 -81.15
N ASP A 247 -48.14 63.39 -80.49
CA ASP A 247 -47.04 62.51 -80.88
C ASP A 247 -47.34 61.75 -82.18
N LEU A 248 -48.58 61.30 -82.38
CA LEU A 248 -49.03 60.75 -83.67
C LEU A 248 -48.92 61.79 -84.79
N SER A 249 -49.22 63.06 -84.52
CA SER A 249 -49.05 64.13 -85.52
C SER A 249 -47.59 64.32 -85.89
N LYS A 250 -46.67 64.30 -84.92
CA LYS A 250 -45.22 64.36 -85.19
C LYS A 250 -44.74 63.15 -85.99
N ILE A 251 -45.19 61.94 -85.63
CA ILE A 251 -44.88 60.72 -86.38
C ILE A 251 -45.41 60.85 -87.82
N LEU A 252 -46.62 61.38 -88.00
CA LEU A 252 -47.20 61.62 -89.32
C LEU A 252 -46.34 62.60 -90.13
N THR A 253 -45.86 63.69 -89.51
CA THR A 253 -44.93 64.64 -90.16
C THR A 253 -43.65 63.96 -90.59
N ILE A 254 -43.04 63.15 -89.72
CA ILE A 254 -41.82 62.38 -90.04
C ILE A 254 -42.08 61.41 -91.20
N ILE A 255 -43.21 60.69 -91.19
CA ILE A 255 -43.57 59.78 -92.28
C ILE A 255 -43.80 60.56 -93.58
N SER A 256 -44.47 61.72 -93.52
CA SER A 256 -44.65 62.59 -94.68
C SER A 256 -43.33 63.13 -95.22
N ASP A 257 -42.39 63.53 -94.36
CA ASP A 257 -41.06 63.98 -94.75
C ASP A 257 -40.25 62.84 -95.41
N ILE A 258 -40.27 61.64 -94.83
CA ILE A 258 -39.67 60.43 -95.42
C ILE A 258 -40.32 60.12 -96.77
N HIS A 259 -41.64 60.25 -96.88
CA HIS A 259 -42.33 59.97 -98.13
C HIS A 259 -42.01 61.02 -99.20
N ALA A 260 -41.91 62.30 -98.83
CA ALA A 260 -41.46 63.38 -99.71
C ALA A 260 -40.01 63.17 -100.16
N GLU A 261 -39.12 62.75 -99.25
CA GLU A 261 -37.74 62.38 -99.57
C GLU A 261 -37.69 61.18 -100.52
N HIS A 262 -38.53 60.16 -100.31
CA HIS A 262 -38.62 58.99 -101.18
C HIS A 262 -39.12 59.35 -102.58
N CYS A 263 -40.19 60.15 -102.68
CA CYS A 263 -40.71 60.65 -103.94
C CYS A 263 -39.70 61.55 -104.67
N GLY A 264 -39.01 62.43 -103.95
CA GLY A 264 -37.90 63.23 -104.49
C GLY A 264 -36.77 62.35 -105.03
N ASN A 265 -36.38 61.31 -104.30
CA ASN A 265 -35.38 60.34 -104.74
C ASN A 265 -35.79 59.58 -106.01
N ILE A 266 -37.07 59.25 -106.16
CA ILE A 266 -37.59 58.57 -107.36
C ILE A 266 -37.57 59.50 -108.58
N VAL A 267 -37.93 60.77 -108.40
CA VAL A 267 -37.91 61.77 -109.49
C VAL A 267 -36.46 62.09 -109.91
N CYS A 268 -35.53 62.25 -108.96
CA CYS A 268 -34.13 62.54 -109.24
C CYS A 268 -33.33 61.35 -109.81
N LYS A 269 -33.78 60.11 -109.60
CA LYS A 269 -33.16 58.90 -110.21
C LYS A 269 -33.68 58.59 -111.62
N ASN A 270 -34.77 59.24 -112.05
CA ASN A 270 -35.39 59.06 -113.37
C ASN A 270 -35.02 60.19 -114.37
N GLN A 271 -34.03 61.03 -114.05
CA GLN A 271 -33.36 61.97 -114.96
C GLN A 271 -31.93 61.49 -115.23
#